data_AF-A0A8S8YJA6-F1
#
_entry.id   AF-A0A8S8YJA6-F1
#
_cell.length_a   1.000
_cell.length_b   1.000
_cell.length_c   1.000
_cell.angle_alpha   90.00
_cell.angle_beta   90.00
_cell.angle_gamma   90.00
#
_symmetry.space_group_name_H-M   'P 1'
#
loop_
_entity.id
_entity.type
_entity.pdbx_description
1 polymer ?
#
loop_
_entity_poly.entity_id
_entity_poly.type
_entity_poly.pdbx_seq_one_letter_code
_entity_poly.pdbx_strand_id
1 'polypeptide(L)'
;MAQGTVKWFNHKNGYGFIEREGDSDLFVHITNVEGKIVDGDSVEFDVGETERDPMHQCSQNWRRRRVITTPIPTTHHQCDEAS
;
A
#
# COMPACT_ATOMS: atom_id res chain seq x y z
N MET A 1 7.17 -9.30 10.53
CA MET A 1 7.08 -10.38 11.54
C MET A 1 7.17 -9.75 12.93
N ALA A 2 6.02 -9.43 13.50
CA ALA A 2 5.87 -8.95 14.87
C ALA A 2 5.35 -10.11 15.74
N GLN A 3 5.71 -10.12 17.02
CA GLN A 3 5.25 -11.12 17.98
C GLN A 3 4.39 -10.44 19.05
N GLY A 4 3.44 -11.19 19.59
CA GLY A 4 2.55 -10.72 20.65
C GLY A 4 1.87 -11.86 21.35
N THR A 5 1.18 -11.55 22.44
CA THR A 5 0.47 -12.53 23.26
C THR A 5 -1.03 -12.35 23.08
N VAL A 6 -1.75 -13.43 22.81
CA VAL A 6 -3.21 -13.37 22.69
C VAL A 6 -3.81 -13.05 24.05
N LYS A 7 -4.36 -11.84 24.19
CA LYS A 7 -5.00 -11.42 25.45
C LYS A 7 -6.26 -12.22 25.71
N TRP A 8 -7.08 -12.37 24.67
CA TRP A 8 -8.27 -13.20 24.65
C TRP A 8 -8.74 -13.44 23.22
N PHE A 9 -9.35 -14.60 22.98
CA PHE A 9 -9.92 -14.95 21.70
C PHE A 9 -11.30 -15.60 21.88
N ASN A 10 -12.29 -15.11 21.15
CA ASN A 10 -13.64 -15.67 21.17
C ASN A 10 -13.87 -16.57 19.96
N HIS A 11 -13.71 -17.87 20.14
CA HIS A 11 -13.94 -18.85 19.08
C HIS A 11 -15.36 -18.85 18.51
N LYS A 12 -16.37 -18.43 19.30
CA LYS A 12 -17.77 -18.41 18.88
C LYS A 12 -18.03 -17.28 17.89
N ASN A 13 -17.46 -16.10 18.16
CA ASN A 13 -17.61 -14.95 17.28
C ASN A 13 -16.48 -14.81 16.25
N GLY A 14 -15.37 -15.53 16.43
CA GLY A 14 -14.24 -15.51 15.50
C GLY A 14 -13.39 -14.25 15.55
N TYR A 15 -13.30 -13.58 16.70
CA TYR A 15 -12.44 -12.40 16.87
C TYR A 15 -11.71 -12.42 18.22
N GLY A 16 -10.62 -11.66 18.31
CA GLY A 16 -9.87 -11.48 19.55
C GLY A 16 -8.92 -10.30 19.50
N PHE A 17 -8.11 -10.18 20.56
CA PHE A 17 -7.10 -9.13 20.68
C PHE A 17 -5.75 -9.72 21.06
N ILE A 18 -4.70 -9.15 20.46
CA ILE A 18 -3.32 -9.52 20.69
C ILE A 18 -2.61 -8.32 21.33
N GLU A 19 -2.03 -8.55 22.50
CA GLU A 19 -1.22 -7.57 23.21
C GLU A 19 0.23 -7.66 22.73
N ARG A 20 0.86 -6.50 22.55
CA ARG A 20 2.25 -6.38 22.09
C ARG A 20 3.05 -5.58 23.10
N GLU A 21 4.31 -5.93 23.25
CA GLU A 21 5.19 -5.20 24.16
C GLU A 21 5.64 -3.89 23.48
N GLY A 22 5.13 -2.76 24.00
CA GLY A 22 5.48 -1.41 23.51
C GLY A 22 4.54 -0.81 22.46
N ASP A 23 3.46 -1.50 22.10
CA ASP A 23 2.51 -1.09 21.07
C ASP A 23 1.05 -1.23 21.53
N SER A 24 0.12 -0.64 20.78
CA SER A 24 -1.32 -0.81 21.02
C SER A 24 -1.80 -2.24 20.74
N ASP A 25 -2.86 -2.66 21.44
CA ASP A 25 -3.53 -3.94 21.18
C ASP A 25 -3.97 -4.05 19.71
N LEU A 26 -3.74 -5.21 19.10
CA LEU A 26 -4.16 -5.52 17.74
C LEU A 26 -5.43 -6.34 17.72
N PHE A 27 -6.34 -5.96 16.84
CA PHE A 27 -7.53 -6.75 16.56
C PHE A 27 -7.23 -7.86 15.56
N VAL A 28 -7.65 -9.09 15.88
CA VAL A 28 -7.50 -10.25 15.01
C VAL A 28 -8.85 -10.90 14.72
N HIS A 29 -9.05 -11.32 13.46
CA HIS A 29 -10.22 -12.06 13.01
C HIS A 29 -9.82 -13.46 12.55
N ILE A 30 -10.65 -14.46 12.83
CA ILE A 30 -10.38 -15.89 12.57
C ILE A 30 -10.04 -16.19 11.11
N THR A 31 -10.48 -15.36 10.16
CA THR A 31 -10.16 -15.49 8.73
C THR A 31 -8.68 -15.25 8.41
N ASN A 32 -7.96 -14.53 9.27
CA ASN A 32 -6.54 -14.23 9.12
C ASN A 32 -5.66 -15.13 10.01
N VAL A 33 -6.25 -16.10 10.70
CA VAL A 33 -5.54 -17.01 11.60
C VAL A 33 -5.43 -18.37 10.94
N GLU A 34 -4.21 -18.85 10.74
CA GLU A 34 -3.97 -20.21 10.29
C GLU A 34 -3.97 -21.15 11.50
N GLY A 35 -5.04 -21.93 11.66
CA GLY A 35 -5.16 -22.93 12.72
C GLY A 35 -6.00 -22.48 13.92
N LYS A 36 -5.65 -22.98 15.11
CA LYS A 36 -6.35 -22.68 16.36
C LYS A 36 -5.40 -21.93 17.29
N ILE A 37 -5.77 -20.70 17.63
CA ILE A 37 -5.09 -19.91 18.67
C ILE A 37 -5.86 -20.01 19.98
N VAL A 38 -5.16 -19.90 21.10
CA VAL A 38 -5.72 -19.98 22.46
C VAL A 38 -5.39 -18.68 23.20
N ASP A 39 -6.18 -18.33 24.22
CA ASP A 39 -5.82 -17.25 25.13
C ASP A 39 -4.49 -17.52 25.84
N GLY A 40 -3.66 -16.49 25.96
CA GLY A 40 -2.32 -16.56 26.55
C GLY A 40 -1.23 -17.12 25.62
N ASP A 41 -1.56 -17.51 24.39
CA ASP A 41 -0.58 -18.06 23.46
C ASP A 41 0.26 -16.96 22.79
N SER A 42 1.55 -17.24 22.56
CA SER A 42 2.45 -16.34 21.84
C SER A 42 2.33 -16.60 20.34
N VAL A 43 1.85 -15.59 19.62
CA VAL A 43 1.60 -15.67 18.17
C VAL A 43 2.50 -14.71 17.42
N GLU A 44 2.94 -15.14 16.24
CA GLU A 44 3.67 -14.31 15.29
C GLU A 44 2.72 -13.87 14.19
N PHE A 45 2.67 -12.58 13.89
CA PHE A 45 1.78 -11.99 12.90
C PHE A 45 2.53 -10.91 12.12
N ASP A 46 2.03 -10.62 10.92
CA ASP A 46 2.54 -9.51 10.14
C ASP A 46 1.55 -8.35 10.20
N VAL A 47 1.96 -7.27 10.89
CA VAL A 47 1.19 -6.02 10.91
C VAL A 47 1.46 -5.32 9.60
N GLY A 48 0.69 -5.68 8.57
CA GLY A 48 0.57 -4.80 7.41
C GLY A 48 -0.06 -3.51 7.91
N GLU A 49 0.71 -2.41 7.96
CA GLU A 49 0.11 -1.08 7.97
C GLU A 49 -0.90 -1.09 6.83
N THR A 50 -2.20 -0.91 7.13
CA THR A 50 -3.14 -0.61 6.06
C THR A 50 -2.61 0.67 5.45
N GLU A 51 -2.01 0.54 4.28
CA GLU A 51 -1.65 1.64 3.42
C GLU A 51 -2.93 2.45 3.23
N ARG A 52 -3.16 3.45 4.09
CA ARG A 52 -3.86 4.64 3.65
C ARG A 52 -2.91 5.27 2.68
N ASP A 53 -2.91 4.73 1.47
CA ASP A 53 -2.16 5.17 0.33
C ASP A 53 -2.48 6.66 0.11
N PRO A 54 -1.56 7.60 0.34
CA PRO A 54 -1.71 8.93 -0.22
C PRO A 54 -1.37 8.94 -1.73
N MET A 55 -1.07 7.78 -2.34
CA MET A 55 -0.60 7.67 -3.72
C MET A 55 -1.73 7.66 -4.78
N HIS A 56 -2.94 8.08 -4.40
CA HIS A 56 -3.99 8.53 -5.33
C HIS A 56 -3.87 10.01 -5.72
N GLN A 57 -2.65 10.54 -5.82
CA GLN A 57 -2.44 11.83 -6.49
C GLN A 57 -1.16 11.82 -7.34
N CYS A 58 -1.17 11.02 -8.40
CA CYS A 58 -0.39 11.33 -9.59
C CYS A 58 -1.23 11.16 -10.87
N SER A 59 -2.42 11.75 -10.87
CA SER A 59 -2.95 12.33 -12.09
C SER A 59 -2.28 13.70 -12.22
N GLN A 60 -1.29 13.79 -13.10
CA GLN A 60 -1.27 14.74 -14.22
C GLN A 60 0.13 14.74 -14.85
N ASN A 61 0.16 14.16 -16.06
CA ASN A 61 0.92 14.63 -17.21
C ASN A 61 2.45 14.77 -17.06
N TRP A 62 3.18 13.85 -17.70
CA TRP A 62 4.25 14.18 -18.65
C TRP A 62 4.55 12.96 -19.51
N ARG A 63 3.78 12.79 -20.59
CA ARG A 63 4.12 11.90 -21.70
C ARG A 63 5.40 12.41 -22.37
N ARG A 64 6.55 12.20 -21.73
CA ARG A 64 7.87 12.30 -22.34
C ARG A 64 8.14 11.00 -23.11
N ARG A 65 7.58 10.89 -24.31
CA ARG A 65 8.19 10.06 -25.35
C ARG A 65 8.40 10.91 -26.59
N ARG A 66 9.50 11.66 -26.51
CA ARG A 66 10.21 12.31 -27.61
C ARG A 66 10.56 11.22 -28.62
N VAL A 67 9.76 11.10 -29.68
CA VAL A 67 10.10 10.28 -30.84
C VAL A 67 11.19 11.04 -31.61
N ILE A 68 12.40 10.50 -31.55
CA ILE A 68 13.55 10.91 -32.36
C ILE A 68 13.61 9.94 -33.53
N THR A 69 13.25 10.42 -34.72
CA THR A 69 13.56 9.86 -36.04
C THR A 69 12.69 10.64 -37.03
N THR A 70 13.17 11.53 -37.91
CA THR A 70 14.40 11.60 -38.70
C THR A 70 14.44 12.99 -39.38
N PRO A 71 15.60 13.54 -39.78
CA PRO A 71 15.66 14.63 -40.78
C PRO A 71 15.09 14.08 -42.10
N ILE A 72 14.53 14.83 -43.04
CA ILE A 72 15.19 15.68 -44.06
C ILE A 72 14.08 16.52 -44.79
N PRO A 73 14.40 17.45 -45.71
CA PRO A 73 14.00 18.85 -45.64
C PRO A 73 12.92 19.21 -46.68
N THR A 74 12.63 20.51 -46.78
CA THR A 74 12.33 21.26 -48.03
C THR A 74 10.99 22.00 -47.99
N THR A 75 11.10 23.29 -48.33
CA THR A 75 10.04 24.22 -48.77
C THR A 75 9.34 24.95 -47.62
N HIS A 76 9.86 26.12 -47.20
CA HIS A 76 9.60 27.44 -47.81
C HIS A 76 8.15 27.86 -47.64
N HIS A 77 7.85 28.74 -46.67
CA HIS A 77 7.10 29.97 -46.94
C HIS A 77 7.04 30.91 -45.72
N GLN A 78 7.30 32.18 -46.03
CA GLN A 78 7.05 33.45 -45.34
C GLN A 78 6.11 33.50 -44.12
N CYS A 79 6.53 34.32 -43.15
CA CYS A 79 5.90 35.58 -42.68
C CYS A 79 6.70 36.03 -41.45
N ASP A 80 7.78 36.81 -41.59
CA ASP A 80 7.82 38.28 -41.64
C ASP A 80 6.51 39.00 -41.27
N GLU A 81 6.54 39.65 -40.12
CA GLU A 81 6.15 41.06 -39.87
C GLU A 81 6.31 41.30 -38.36
N ALA A 82 7.37 41.97 -37.91
CA ALA A 82 7.49 43.43 -37.83
C ALA A 82 6.59 44.03 -36.73
N SER A 83 7.12 44.15 -35.51
CA SER A 83 7.54 45.44 -34.92
C SER A 83 7.93 45.28 -33.45
#